data_AF-A0A6P2SSG4-F1
#
_entry.id   AF-A0A6P2SSG4-F1
#
_cell.length_a   1.000
_cell.length_b   1.000
_cell.length_c   1.000
_cell.angle_alpha   90.00
_cell.angle_beta   90.00
_cell.angle_gamma   90.00
#
_symmetry.space_group_name_H-M   'P 1'
#
loop_
_entity.id
_entity.type
_entity.pdbx_description
1 polymer ?
#
loop_
_entity_poly.entity_id
_entity_poly.type
_entity_poly.pdbx_seq_one_letter_code
_entity_poly.pdbx_strand_id
1 'polypeptide(L)'
;MIVDDNRYFLLPLARRLARCAVLLAVASLPAASAWAATPATQDAWTVAARQAIVQRLQIPAGSGHPSSGTYTARLSAQIGRDGTVAQVEILQSSGYADLDQAAMAAFRRGNVPAFSPDMPQDSMLLSVPIVFDLGPAQPDAGNGQRFSDAMTRLSFAVPAPLRVGGRHARPSMPLIVDVTNPEPVPRYAGISDSLCAVAVKSQSSAMADVPQRELNSPEAIANLKASIESTISILGVIERVTPIDLGGGVKGQETVYSPKIGPDHERVRLYMALGDTPNYRVSLTCATYVEDMPTALPLFRRIAGTISVAKPR
;
A
#
# COMPACT_ATOMS: atom_id res chain seq x y z
N MET A 1 -55.14 36.00 27.82
CA MET A 1 -56.38 36.62 27.32
C MET A 1 -56.18 36.82 25.81
N ILE A 2 -56.67 35.86 25.00
CA ILE A 2 -57.56 35.98 23.82
C ILE A 2 -57.10 37.04 22.79
N VAL A 3 -56.93 36.82 21.47
CA VAL A 3 -57.73 36.18 20.40
C VAL A 3 -56.75 36.04 19.19
N ASP A 4 -56.51 34.87 18.56
CA ASP A 4 -57.18 34.35 17.33
C ASP A 4 -57.02 35.26 16.08
N ASP A 5 -56.90 34.85 14.82
CA ASP A 5 -56.79 33.56 14.12
C ASP A 5 -56.54 33.87 12.62
N ASN A 6 -56.16 32.83 11.87
CA ASN A 6 -56.42 32.56 10.45
C ASN A 6 -55.68 33.30 9.33
N ARG A 7 -54.76 32.61 8.64
CA ARG A 7 -54.94 31.64 7.52
C ARG A 7 -55.09 32.38 6.19
N TYR A 8 -54.26 32.10 5.20
CA TYR A 8 -54.49 31.19 4.08
C TYR A 8 -53.16 31.17 3.26
N PHE A 9 -52.66 30.14 2.57
CA PHE A 9 -53.24 28.94 1.99
C PHE A 9 -52.16 27.85 1.88
N LEU A 10 -52.60 26.61 2.06
CA LEU A 10 -51.87 25.36 1.89
C LEU A 10 -51.76 24.95 0.41
N LEU A 11 -50.75 24.11 0.16
CA LEU A 11 -50.54 23.07 -0.88
C LEU A 11 -51.76 22.65 -1.75
N PRO A 12 -51.50 22.01 -2.91
CA PRO A 12 -51.74 20.56 -2.87
C PRO A 12 -50.77 19.68 -3.68
N LEU A 13 -50.47 18.53 -3.06
CA LEU A 13 -50.23 17.23 -3.69
C LEU A 13 -51.46 16.77 -4.52
N ALA A 14 -51.24 16.27 -5.74
CA ALA A 14 -52.12 15.38 -6.54
C ALA A 14 -51.46 15.18 -7.92
N ARG A 15 -51.45 14.07 -8.68
CA ARG A 15 -52.00 12.70 -8.70
C ARG A 15 -51.18 11.98 -9.80
N ARG A 16 -50.59 10.79 -9.60
CA ARG A 16 -51.12 9.44 -9.94
C ARG A 16 -51.87 9.28 -11.29
N LEU A 17 -51.36 8.32 -12.09
CA LEU A 17 -52.00 7.42 -13.07
C LEU A 17 -52.16 7.87 -14.54
N ALA A 18 -51.41 7.21 -15.44
CA ALA A 18 -51.93 6.72 -16.71
C ALA A 18 -51.22 5.41 -17.10
N ARG A 19 -51.95 4.30 -17.01
CA ARG A 19 -51.68 3.01 -17.64
C ARG A 19 -52.40 2.98 -18.98
N CYS A 20 -51.71 2.61 -20.06
CA CYS A 20 -52.22 1.90 -21.25
C CYS A 20 -50.99 1.24 -21.88
N ALA A 21 -50.73 -0.06 -21.67
CA ALA A 21 -51.34 -1.19 -22.39
C ALA A 21 -50.98 -1.22 -23.89
N VAL A 22 -49.84 -1.85 -24.21
CA VAL A 22 -49.64 -2.58 -25.47
C VAL A 22 -49.00 -3.93 -25.13
N LEU A 23 -49.85 -4.95 -25.06
CA LEU A 23 -49.52 -6.36 -25.29
C LEU A 23 -49.88 -6.60 -26.78
N LEU A 24 -49.25 -7.44 -27.60
CA LEU A 24 -48.49 -8.66 -27.40
C LEU A 24 -47.85 -9.06 -28.76
N ALA A 25 -46.85 -9.96 -28.70
CA ALA A 25 -46.43 -10.94 -29.72
C ALA A 25 -45.18 -10.65 -30.57
N VAL A 26 -44.01 -11.03 -30.04
CA VAL A 26 -43.05 -11.92 -30.74
C VAL A 26 -42.53 -12.91 -29.69
N ALA A 27 -43.13 -14.09 -29.64
CA ALA A 27 -42.50 -15.36 -29.96
C ALA A 27 -41.26 -15.70 -29.11
N SER A 28 -41.49 -16.60 -28.13
CA SER A 28 -40.63 -17.73 -27.78
C SER A 28 -39.22 -17.74 -28.39
N LEU A 29 -38.27 -17.10 -27.70
CA LEU A 29 -36.85 -17.43 -27.82
C LEU A 29 -36.50 -18.31 -26.61
N PRO A 30 -35.90 -19.49 -26.79
CA PRO A 30 -35.32 -20.21 -25.67
C PRO A 30 -34.32 -19.27 -25.01
N ALA A 31 -34.35 -19.21 -23.68
CA ALA A 31 -33.27 -18.62 -22.91
C ALA A 31 -32.03 -19.50 -23.16
N ALA A 32 -31.32 -19.21 -24.26
CA ALA A 32 -29.96 -19.66 -24.44
C ALA A 32 -29.20 -19.02 -23.28
N SER A 33 -28.98 -19.80 -22.23
CA SER A 33 -27.91 -19.56 -21.28
C SER A 33 -26.68 -19.22 -22.12
N ALA A 34 -26.27 -17.95 -22.10
CA ALA A 34 -25.07 -17.49 -22.77
C ALA A 34 -23.90 -18.14 -22.04
N TRP A 35 -23.54 -19.35 -22.45
CA TRP A 35 -22.22 -19.88 -22.18
C TRP A 35 -21.27 -18.89 -22.83
N ALA A 36 -20.39 -18.28 -22.03
CA ALA A 36 -19.36 -17.38 -22.54
C ALA A 36 -18.71 -18.03 -23.76
N ALA A 37 -18.70 -17.34 -24.89
CA ALA A 37 -18.16 -17.85 -26.14
C ALA A 37 -16.76 -18.43 -25.88
N THR A 38 -16.54 -19.67 -26.34
CA THR A 38 -15.24 -20.32 -26.24
C THR A 38 -14.19 -19.38 -26.85
N PRO A 39 -13.07 -19.11 -26.15
CA PRO A 39 -12.03 -18.24 -26.68
C PRO A 39 -11.58 -18.71 -28.07
N ALA A 40 -11.37 -17.76 -28.99
CA ALA A 40 -11.03 -18.09 -30.38
C ALA A 40 -9.55 -18.41 -30.59
N THR A 41 -8.67 -17.99 -29.66
CA THR A 41 -7.22 -18.13 -29.75
C THR A 41 -6.60 -18.51 -28.40
N GLN A 42 -5.39 -19.07 -28.42
CA GLN A 42 -4.64 -19.42 -27.22
C GLN A 42 -4.40 -18.22 -26.27
N ASP A 43 -4.16 -17.02 -26.81
CA ASP A 43 -3.95 -15.81 -25.99
C ASP A 43 -5.25 -15.38 -25.29
N ALA A 44 -6.36 -15.37 -26.03
CA ALA A 44 -7.68 -15.08 -25.48
C ALA A 44 -8.06 -16.12 -24.43
N TRP A 45 -7.71 -17.39 -24.68
CA TRP A 45 -7.89 -18.47 -23.72
C TRP A 45 -7.07 -18.25 -22.44
N THR A 46 -5.80 -17.86 -22.56
CA THR A 46 -4.91 -17.64 -21.42
C THR A 46 -5.43 -16.53 -20.51
N VAL A 47 -5.94 -15.44 -21.10
CA VAL A 47 -6.57 -14.35 -20.36
C VAL A 47 -7.85 -14.83 -19.67
N ALA A 48 -8.73 -15.54 -20.39
CA ALA A 48 -9.99 -16.04 -19.85
C ALA A 48 -9.79 -17.06 -18.72
N ALA A 49 -8.81 -17.96 -18.85
CA ALA A 49 -8.46 -18.94 -17.84
C ALA A 49 -7.95 -18.27 -16.56
N ARG A 50 -7.04 -17.29 -16.68
CA ARG A 50 -6.54 -16.49 -15.54
C ARG A 50 -7.69 -15.76 -14.84
N GLN A 51 -8.55 -15.11 -15.62
CA GLN A 51 -9.70 -14.39 -15.08
C GLN A 51 -10.67 -15.31 -14.35
N ALA A 52 -10.95 -16.50 -14.89
CA ALA A 52 -11.81 -17.50 -14.25
C ALA A 52 -11.26 -17.97 -12.89
N ILE A 53 -9.94 -18.13 -12.76
CA ILE A 53 -9.29 -18.48 -11.50
C ILE A 53 -9.40 -17.33 -10.49
N VAL A 54 -9.07 -16.11 -10.90
CA VAL A 54 -9.12 -14.92 -10.03
C VAL A 54 -10.54 -14.63 -9.54
N GLN A 55 -11.56 -14.82 -10.39
CA GLN A 55 -12.97 -14.65 -10.00
C GLN A 55 -13.44 -15.63 -8.91
N ARG A 56 -12.74 -16.76 -8.74
CA ARG A 56 -13.04 -17.75 -7.68
C ARG A 56 -12.20 -17.55 -6.43
N LEU A 57 -11.27 -16.60 -6.46
CA LEU A 57 -10.44 -16.30 -5.32
C LEU A 57 -11.33 -15.78 -4.18
N GLN A 58 -11.27 -16.45 -3.04
CA GLN A 58 -11.87 -15.97 -1.81
C GLN A 58 -10.75 -15.67 -0.85
N ILE A 59 -10.67 -14.40 -0.44
CA ILE A 59 -9.74 -13.97 0.58
C ILE A 59 -10.21 -14.56 1.91
N PRO A 60 -9.38 -15.35 2.62
CA PRO A 60 -9.75 -15.90 3.92
C PRO A 60 -10.14 -14.79 4.89
N ALA A 61 -11.15 -15.03 5.71
CA ALA A 61 -11.42 -14.20 6.88
C ALA A 61 -10.64 -14.79 8.06
N GLY A 62 -9.79 -14.00 8.72
CA GLY A 62 -9.05 -14.47 9.90
C GLY A 62 -7.76 -13.70 10.14
N SER A 63 -7.06 -14.06 11.21
CA SER A 63 -5.80 -13.43 11.65
C SER A 63 -4.54 -14.17 11.16
N GLY A 64 -4.66 -15.10 10.21
CA GLY A 64 -3.54 -15.88 9.68
C GLY A 64 -2.66 -15.13 8.67
N HIS A 65 -3.15 -13.99 8.20
CA HIS A 65 -2.46 -13.03 7.35
C HIS A 65 -2.73 -11.59 7.83
N PRO A 66 -1.96 -10.59 7.38
CA PRO A 66 -2.16 -9.20 7.75
C PRO A 66 -3.48 -8.68 7.21
N SER A 67 -4.17 -7.79 7.91
CA SER A 67 -5.47 -7.25 7.49
C SER A 67 -5.41 -6.29 6.29
N SER A 68 -4.25 -6.15 5.65
CA SER A 68 -3.97 -5.11 4.66
C SER A 68 -2.64 -5.34 3.94
N GLY A 69 -2.43 -4.64 2.84
CA GLY A 69 -1.24 -4.74 2.00
C GLY A 69 -1.45 -5.64 0.78
N THR A 70 -0.40 -5.74 -0.04
CA THR A 70 -0.43 -6.52 -1.27
C THR A 70 0.52 -7.70 -1.18
N TYR A 71 0.01 -8.91 -1.40
CA TYR A 71 0.78 -10.15 -1.34
C TYR A 71 0.60 -10.92 -2.63
N THR A 72 1.66 -11.57 -3.13
CA THR A 72 1.60 -12.31 -4.41
C THR A 72 2.05 -13.75 -4.21
N ALA A 73 1.19 -14.70 -4.57
CA ALA A 73 1.56 -16.09 -4.73
C ALA A 73 1.65 -16.43 -6.23
N ARG A 74 2.66 -17.19 -6.65
CA ARG A 74 2.73 -17.75 -8.01
C ARG A 74 2.43 -19.23 -7.96
N LEU A 75 1.45 -19.64 -8.75
CA LEU A 75 1.04 -21.03 -8.87
C LEU A 75 1.18 -21.50 -10.30
N SER A 76 1.41 -22.79 -10.45
CA SER A 76 1.30 -23.51 -11.71
C SER A 76 0.26 -24.61 -11.59
N ALA A 77 -0.49 -24.84 -12.67
CA ALA A 77 -1.38 -25.99 -12.77
C ALA A 77 -1.34 -26.55 -14.18
N GLN A 78 -1.49 -27.87 -14.30
CA GLN A 78 -1.71 -28.53 -15.57
C GLN A 78 -3.19 -28.45 -15.93
N ILE A 79 -3.49 -27.87 -17.09
CA ILE A 79 -4.86 -27.70 -17.56
C ILE A 79 -5.11 -28.68 -18.71
N GLY A 80 -6.16 -29.49 -18.61
CA GLY A 80 -6.62 -30.35 -19.69
C GLY A 80 -7.39 -29.59 -20.77
N ARG A 81 -7.50 -30.18 -21.96
CA ARG A 81 -8.24 -29.61 -23.10
C ARG A 81 -9.69 -29.25 -22.80
N ASP A 82 -10.35 -29.99 -21.92
CA ASP A 82 -11.72 -29.73 -21.44
C ASP A 82 -11.81 -28.66 -20.35
N GLY A 83 -10.69 -28.05 -19.97
CA GLY A 83 -10.59 -27.05 -18.92
C GLY A 83 -10.42 -27.62 -17.51
N THR A 84 -10.28 -28.95 -17.37
CA THR A 84 -9.99 -29.57 -16.08
C THR A 84 -8.64 -29.12 -15.53
N VAL A 85 -8.59 -28.90 -14.21
CA VAL A 85 -7.38 -28.46 -13.51
C VAL A 85 -6.79 -29.63 -12.76
N ALA A 86 -5.55 -29.99 -13.07
CA ALA A 86 -4.76 -31.03 -12.42
C ALA A 86 -3.42 -30.46 -11.90
N GLN A 87 -2.83 -31.15 -10.91
CA GLN A 87 -1.47 -30.86 -10.41
C GLN A 87 -1.20 -29.37 -10.13
N VAL A 88 -1.89 -28.82 -9.12
CA VAL A 88 -1.68 -27.44 -8.68
C VAL A 88 -0.49 -27.39 -7.72
N GLU A 89 0.51 -26.59 -8.05
CA GLU A 89 1.72 -26.38 -7.25
C GLU A 89 1.98 -24.89 -6.99
N ILE A 90 2.60 -24.59 -5.85
CA ILE A 90 3.05 -23.24 -5.50
C ILE A 90 4.50 -23.10 -5.95
N LEU A 91 4.74 -22.23 -6.93
CA LEU A 91 6.08 -21.86 -7.38
C LEU A 91 6.71 -20.80 -6.46
N GLN A 92 5.88 -19.90 -5.93
CA GLN A 92 6.29 -18.84 -4.99
C GLN A 92 5.18 -18.59 -3.98
N SER A 93 5.50 -18.72 -2.69
CA SER A 93 4.58 -18.42 -1.59
C SER A 93 4.35 -16.91 -1.46
N SER A 94 3.15 -16.52 -1.03
CA SER A 94 2.82 -15.16 -0.59
C SER A 94 3.47 -14.77 0.73
N GLY A 95 4.01 -15.75 1.47
CA GLY A 95 4.50 -15.59 2.84
C GLY A 95 3.47 -15.95 3.91
N TYR A 96 2.22 -16.22 3.55
CA TYR A 96 1.14 -16.56 4.48
C TYR A 96 0.41 -17.83 4.04
N ALA A 97 0.36 -18.81 4.95
CA ALA A 97 -0.16 -20.14 4.62
C ALA A 97 -1.63 -20.14 4.22
N ASP A 98 -2.47 -19.32 4.87
CA ASP A 98 -3.89 -19.24 4.58
C ASP A 98 -4.19 -18.56 3.23
N LEU A 99 -3.43 -17.53 2.85
CA LEU A 99 -3.48 -16.94 1.51
C LEU A 99 -3.04 -17.94 0.44
N ASP A 100 -1.96 -18.68 0.68
CA ASP A 100 -1.48 -19.73 -0.23
C ASP A 100 -2.52 -20.85 -0.40
N GLN A 101 -3.16 -21.29 0.68
CA GLN A 101 -4.26 -22.25 0.61
C GLN A 101 -5.46 -21.69 -0.17
N ALA A 102 -5.80 -20.41 0.01
CA ALA A 102 -6.88 -19.77 -0.73
C ALA A 102 -6.59 -19.71 -2.24
N ALA A 103 -5.35 -19.42 -2.62
CA ALA A 103 -4.89 -19.44 -4.00
C ALA A 103 -5.02 -20.84 -4.62
N MET A 104 -4.53 -21.89 -3.93
CA MET A 104 -4.69 -23.27 -4.41
C MET A 104 -6.17 -23.67 -4.51
N ALA A 105 -7.00 -23.26 -3.55
CA ALA A 105 -8.42 -23.52 -3.56
C ALA A 105 -9.14 -22.82 -4.71
N ALA A 106 -8.66 -21.66 -5.19
CA ALA A 106 -9.22 -20.98 -6.35
C ALA A 106 -9.05 -21.81 -7.65
N PHE A 107 -7.89 -22.44 -7.82
CA PHE A 107 -7.64 -23.39 -8.91
C PHE A 107 -8.51 -24.65 -8.81
N ARG A 108 -8.70 -25.18 -7.60
CA ARG A 108 -9.44 -26.44 -7.38
C ARG A 108 -10.96 -26.28 -7.41
N ARG A 109 -11.49 -25.07 -7.24
CA ARG A 109 -12.94 -24.81 -7.11
C ARG A 109 -13.74 -24.89 -8.40
N GLY A 110 -13.09 -25.03 -9.55
CA GLY A 110 -13.79 -25.25 -10.81
C GLY A 110 -12.86 -25.26 -12.01
N ASN A 111 -13.43 -25.62 -13.16
CA ASN A 111 -12.69 -25.72 -14.41
C ASN A 111 -12.45 -24.35 -15.03
N VAL A 112 -11.39 -24.18 -15.80
CA VAL A 112 -11.22 -23.00 -16.67
C VAL A 112 -11.96 -23.24 -17.99
N PRO A 113 -12.07 -22.24 -18.89
CA PRO A 113 -12.62 -22.49 -20.22
C PRO A 113 -11.88 -23.63 -20.94
N ALA A 114 -12.61 -24.42 -21.72
CA ALA A 114 -11.99 -25.41 -22.60
C ALA A 114 -11.05 -24.73 -23.60
N PHE A 115 -10.06 -25.47 -24.08
CA PHE A 115 -9.08 -24.97 -25.04
C PHE A 115 -9.75 -24.43 -26.30
N SER A 116 -9.15 -23.38 -26.85
CA SER A 116 -9.56 -22.82 -28.13
C SER A 116 -9.22 -23.79 -29.29
N PRO A 117 -9.90 -23.71 -30.44
CA PRO A 117 -9.70 -24.64 -31.55
C PRO A 117 -8.27 -24.71 -32.09
N ASP A 118 -7.47 -23.65 -31.91
CA ASP A 118 -6.08 -23.52 -32.32
C ASP A 118 -5.07 -24.17 -31.35
N MET A 119 -5.53 -24.76 -30.24
CA MET A 119 -4.68 -25.46 -29.25
C MET A 119 -4.74 -27.00 -29.48
N PRO A 120 -3.82 -27.60 -30.26
CA PRO A 120 -3.84 -29.03 -30.59
C PRO A 120 -3.38 -29.96 -29.46
N GLN A 121 -2.76 -29.43 -28.42
CA GLN A 121 -2.32 -30.20 -27.26
C GLN A 121 -3.47 -30.73 -26.38
N ASP A 122 -3.22 -31.79 -25.63
CA ASP A 122 -4.18 -32.37 -24.67
C ASP A 122 -4.12 -31.72 -23.30
N SER A 123 -2.96 -31.13 -22.95
CA SER A 123 -2.79 -30.35 -21.73
C SER A 123 -1.76 -29.23 -21.89
N MET A 124 -1.82 -28.24 -21.00
CA MET A 124 -0.88 -27.13 -20.95
C MET A 124 -0.60 -26.72 -19.50
N LEU A 125 0.67 -26.38 -19.19
CA LEU A 125 1.03 -25.81 -17.90
C LEU A 125 0.73 -24.31 -17.89
N LEU A 126 -0.17 -23.87 -17.03
CA LEU A 126 -0.53 -22.46 -16.86
C LEU A 126 0.10 -21.92 -15.57
N SER A 127 0.93 -20.90 -15.69
CA SER A 127 1.43 -20.13 -14.54
C SER A 127 0.60 -18.85 -14.34
N VAL A 128 0.11 -18.66 -13.11
CA VAL A 128 -0.72 -17.52 -12.72
C VAL A 128 -0.15 -16.85 -11.47
N PRO A 129 0.21 -15.55 -11.53
CA PRO A 129 0.42 -14.75 -10.33
C PRO A 129 -0.93 -14.36 -9.74
N ILE A 130 -1.21 -14.77 -8.50
CA ILE A 130 -2.38 -14.34 -7.74
C ILE A 130 -1.95 -13.22 -6.81
N VAL A 131 -2.55 -12.04 -7.02
CA VAL A 131 -2.32 -10.85 -6.19
C VAL A 131 -3.48 -10.73 -5.21
N PHE A 132 -3.15 -10.80 -3.92
CA PHE A 132 -4.05 -10.48 -2.82
C PHE A 132 -3.88 -9.00 -2.49
N ASP A 133 -4.86 -8.19 -2.84
CA ASP A 133 -4.94 -6.80 -2.40
C ASP A 133 -5.92 -6.70 -1.23
N LEU A 134 -5.37 -6.51 -0.03
CA LEU A 134 -6.13 -6.41 1.21
C LEU A 134 -6.45 -4.96 1.57
N GLY A 135 -6.22 -4.03 0.64
CA GLY A 135 -6.41 -2.61 0.86
C GLY A 135 -5.23 -1.94 1.57
N PRO A 136 -5.32 -0.61 1.77
CA PRO A 136 -4.27 0.15 2.44
C PRO A 136 -4.10 -0.36 3.87
N ALA A 137 -2.86 -0.37 4.38
CA ALA A 137 -2.71 -0.72 5.78
C ALA A 137 -3.38 0.29 6.67
N GLN A 138 -4.34 -0.22 7.42
CA GLN A 138 -5.01 0.54 8.44
C GLN A 138 -3.98 0.79 9.55
N PRO A 139 -3.80 2.04 9.99
CA PRO A 139 -3.00 2.29 11.18
C PRO A 139 -3.57 1.44 12.33
N ASP A 140 -2.69 0.93 13.19
CA ASP A 140 -3.11 0.22 14.41
C ASP A 140 -4.26 0.97 15.07
N ALA A 141 -5.27 0.25 15.55
CA ALA A 141 -6.53 0.77 16.11
C ALA A 141 -6.37 1.58 17.42
N GLY A 142 -5.32 2.39 17.54
CA GLY A 142 -5.18 3.47 18.50
C GLY A 142 -5.75 4.79 17.96
N ASN A 143 -5.50 5.87 18.68
CA ASN A 143 -5.92 7.24 18.37
C ASN A 143 -5.24 7.86 17.11
N GLY A 144 -4.70 7.04 16.21
CA GLY A 144 -3.96 7.48 15.02
C GLY A 144 -2.58 8.09 15.32
N GLN A 145 -2.05 7.96 16.53
CA GLN A 145 -0.76 8.58 16.91
C GLN A 145 0.42 7.60 16.99
N ARG A 146 0.17 6.29 16.88
CA ARG A 146 1.22 5.26 16.99
C ARG A 146 1.11 4.29 15.84
N PHE A 147 2.27 3.81 15.42
CA PHE A 147 2.40 2.80 14.39
C PHE A 147 3.32 1.69 14.88
N SER A 148 2.97 0.45 14.60
CA SER A 148 3.84 -0.70 14.73
C SER A 148 3.65 -1.68 13.55
N ASP A 149 4.73 -2.31 13.11
CA ASP A 149 4.68 -3.34 12.07
C ASP A 149 5.39 -4.60 12.55
N ALA A 150 4.70 -5.74 12.49
CA ALA A 150 5.21 -7.00 13.00
C ALA A 150 6.38 -7.55 12.16
N MET A 151 6.36 -7.32 10.84
CA MET A 151 7.32 -7.88 9.89
C MET A 151 8.66 -7.16 9.93
N THR A 152 8.64 -5.84 9.78
CA THR A 152 9.85 -4.99 9.81
C THR A 152 10.26 -4.63 11.22
N ARG A 153 9.39 -4.87 12.22
CA ARG A 153 9.55 -4.46 13.61
C ARG A 153 9.70 -2.94 13.78
N LEU A 154 9.31 -2.18 12.75
CA LEU A 154 9.25 -0.72 12.79
C LEU A 154 8.16 -0.30 13.77
N SER A 155 8.46 0.70 14.59
CA SER A 155 7.48 1.40 15.40
C SER A 155 7.86 2.87 15.53
N PHE A 156 6.86 3.73 15.66
CA PHE A 156 7.04 5.16 15.94
C PHE A 156 5.76 5.77 16.51
N ALA A 157 5.88 6.99 17.03
CA ALA A 157 4.76 7.80 17.46
C ALA A 157 4.79 9.18 16.80
N VAL A 158 3.61 9.75 16.58
CA VAL A 158 3.46 11.10 16.05
C VAL A 158 2.80 11.99 17.12
N PRO A 159 3.32 13.21 17.37
CA PRO A 159 2.71 14.13 18.32
C PRO A 159 1.42 14.73 17.74
N ALA A 160 0.44 15.03 18.59
CA ALA A 160 -0.69 15.87 18.18
C ALA A 160 -0.19 17.21 17.59
N PRO A 161 -0.84 17.74 16.54
CA PRO A 161 -2.07 17.26 15.90
C PRO A 161 -1.85 16.16 14.83
N LEU A 162 -0.61 15.75 14.57
CA LEU A 162 -0.26 14.84 13.49
C LEU A 162 -0.90 13.45 13.68
N ARG A 163 -1.11 12.77 12.55
CA ARG A 163 -1.71 11.44 12.49
C ARG A 163 -0.92 10.52 11.59
N VAL A 164 -0.84 9.25 11.96
CA VAL A 164 -0.37 8.18 11.09
C VAL A 164 -1.36 8.05 9.94
N GLY A 165 -0.84 8.13 8.72
CA GLY A 165 -1.58 8.07 7.46
C GLY A 165 -1.53 6.68 6.83
N GLY A 166 -1.56 6.67 5.49
CA GLY A 166 -1.54 5.44 4.70
C GLY A 166 -0.21 4.69 4.80
N ARG A 167 -0.26 3.40 4.52
CA ARG A 167 0.91 2.53 4.37
C ARG A 167 0.98 2.00 2.96
N HIS A 168 2.17 1.97 2.41
CA HIS A 168 2.46 1.47 1.08
C HIS A 168 3.88 0.88 1.00
N ALA A 169 4.22 0.28 -0.15
CA ALA A 169 5.52 -0.37 -0.37
C ALA A 169 6.03 -0.11 -1.80
N ARG A 170 7.34 -0.21 -1.98
CA ARG A 170 8.04 -0.15 -3.28
C ARG A 170 9.15 -1.22 -3.31
N PRO A 171 9.66 -1.64 -4.48
CA PRO A 171 10.62 -2.75 -4.56
C PRO A 171 11.86 -2.63 -3.66
N SER A 172 12.37 -1.42 -3.43
CA SER A 172 13.52 -1.17 -2.54
C SER A 172 13.14 -0.70 -1.14
N MET A 173 11.87 -0.37 -0.90
CA MET A 173 11.34 0.14 0.36
C MET A 173 10.12 -0.69 0.75
N PRO A 174 10.30 -1.83 1.43
CA PRO A 174 9.22 -2.76 1.73
C PRO A 174 8.12 -2.16 2.63
N LEU A 175 8.39 -1.02 3.27
CA LEU A 175 7.41 -0.31 4.08
C LEU A 175 7.68 1.20 4.07
N ILE A 176 6.63 1.94 3.73
CA ILE A 176 6.53 3.40 3.83
C ILE A 176 5.20 3.69 4.54
N VAL A 177 5.22 4.60 5.51
CA VAL A 177 4.06 5.04 6.29
C VAL A 177 4.00 6.55 6.29
N ASP A 178 2.90 7.08 5.79
CA ASP A 178 2.67 8.51 5.72
C ASP A 178 2.34 9.09 7.09
N VAL A 179 2.64 10.36 7.28
CA VAL A 179 2.22 11.17 8.43
C VAL A 179 1.51 12.39 7.89
N THR A 180 0.25 12.55 8.31
CA THR A 180 -0.63 13.64 7.90
C THR A 180 -0.78 14.66 9.01
N ASN A 181 -1.13 15.87 8.63
CA ASN A 181 -1.51 16.95 9.50
C ASN A 181 -2.95 17.40 9.18
N PRO A 182 -3.92 17.18 10.09
CA PRO A 182 -5.29 17.65 9.88
C PRO A 182 -5.42 19.19 10.06
N GLU A 183 -4.43 19.83 10.68
CA GLU A 183 -4.40 21.27 10.88
C GLU A 183 -3.83 21.99 9.64
N PRO A 184 -4.16 23.28 9.44
CA PRO A 184 -3.68 24.03 8.27
C PRO A 184 -2.18 24.30 8.29
N VAL A 185 -1.49 24.16 9.43
CA VAL A 185 -0.05 24.42 9.59
C VAL A 185 0.57 23.32 10.47
N PRO A 186 1.74 22.75 10.12
CA PRO A 186 2.49 22.94 8.88
C PRO A 186 1.74 22.41 7.64
N ARG A 187 1.85 23.12 6.53
CA ARG A 187 1.28 22.70 5.24
C ARG A 187 2.15 21.65 4.57
N TYR A 188 1.50 20.78 3.79
CA TYR A 188 2.15 19.91 2.83
C TYR A 188 2.78 20.74 1.70
N ALA A 189 4.03 20.44 1.35
CA ALA A 189 4.67 21.10 0.22
C ALA A 189 4.26 20.46 -1.12
N GLY A 190 3.99 21.31 -2.12
CA GLY A 190 3.75 20.88 -3.50
C GLY A 190 2.44 20.09 -3.67
N ILE A 191 2.51 18.96 -4.37
CA ILE A 191 1.36 18.09 -4.67
C ILE A 191 1.25 16.88 -3.74
N SER A 192 2.01 16.86 -2.65
CA SER A 192 1.99 15.74 -1.71
C SER A 192 0.69 15.71 -0.90
N ASP A 193 0.23 14.50 -0.60
CA ASP A 193 -0.89 14.19 0.29
C ASP A 193 -0.45 13.90 1.74
N SER A 194 0.85 14.02 2.04
CA SER A 194 1.42 13.77 3.37
C SER A 194 2.50 14.79 3.74
N LEU A 195 2.69 14.99 5.04
CA LEU A 195 3.65 15.97 5.58
C LEU A 195 5.02 15.31 5.75
N CYS A 196 4.99 14.04 6.17
CA CYS A 196 6.15 13.20 6.24
C CYS A 196 5.85 11.78 5.76
N ALA A 197 6.92 11.04 5.50
CA ALA A 197 6.90 9.60 5.36
C ALA A 197 8.00 8.97 6.24
N VAL A 198 7.64 7.97 7.04
CA VAL A 198 8.56 7.07 7.72
C VAL A 198 8.74 5.83 6.84
N ALA A 199 9.96 5.49 6.48
CA ALA A 199 10.23 4.35 5.60
C ALA A 199 11.39 3.50 6.10
N VAL A 200 11.37 2.23 5.69
CA VAL A 200 12.52 1.33 5.80
C VAL A 200 12.95 0.90 4.40
N LYS A 201 14.26 0.94 4.17
CA LYS A 201 14.92 0.44 2.98
C LYS A 201 15.73 -0.79 3.37
N SER A 202 15.56 -1.89 2.66
CA SER A 202 16.34 -3.12 2.91
C SER A 202 17.84 -2.86 2.75
N GLN A 203 18.62 -3.35 3.70
CA GLN A 203 20.08 -3.40 3.59
C GLN A 203 20.53 -4.64 2.80
N SER A 204 21.79 -4.64 2.37
CA SER A 204 22.40 -5.85 1.82
C SER A 204 22.56 -6.92 2.90
N SER A 205 22.63 -8.19 2.49
CA SER A 205 22.88 -9.29 3.42
C SER A 205 24.18 -9.13 4.22
N ALA A 206 25.18 -8.44 3.67
CA ALA A 206 26.43 -8.14 4.35
C ALA A 206 26.27 -7.26 5.61
N MET A 207 25.19 -6.48 5.71
CA MET A 207 24.92 -5.62 6.87
C MET A 207 24.20 -6.36 8.00
N ALA A 208 23.58 -7.51 7.72
CA ALA A 208 22.77 -8.24 8.70
C ALA A 208 23.60 -8.71 9.92
N ASP A 209 24.89 -8.98 9.72
CA ASP A 209 25.82 -9.44 10.75
C ASP A 209 26.52 -8.28 11.50
N VAL A 210 26.39 -7.04 11.03
CA VAL A 210 27.01 -5.87 11.66
C VAL A 210 26.17 -5.48 12.89
N PRO A 211 26.74 -5.50 14.11
CA PRO A 211 25.98 -5.17 15.31
C PRO A 211 25.65 -3.67 15.38
N GLN A 212 24.50 -3.32 15.97
CA GLN A 212 24.06 -1.92 16.08
C GLN A 212 25.11 -0.99 16.72
N ARG A 213 25.92 -1.48 17.66
CA ARG A 213 27.00 -0.69 18.28
C ARG A 213 28.04 -0.19 17.27
N GLU A 214 28.29 -0.97 16.23
CA GLU A 214 29.27 -0.66 15.19
C GLU A 214 28.67 0.30 14.17
N LEU A 215 27.39 0.10 13.81
CA LEU A 215 26.61 1.06 13.01
C LEU A 215 26.45 2.42 13.71
N ASN A 216 26.50 2.44 15.05
CA ASN A 216 26.46 3.65 15.86
C ASN A 216 27.86 4.24 16.15
N SER A 217 28.93 3.65 15.61
CA SER A 217 30.29 4.16 15.82
C SER A 217 30.46 5.54 15.19
N PRO A 218 31.38 6.40 15.70
CA PRO A 218 31.64 7.70 15.11
C PRO A 218 32.01 7.62 13.62
N GLU A 219 32.76 6.58 13.22
CA GLU A 219 33.13 6.33 11.83
C GLU A 219 31.91 5.99 10.96
N ALA A 220 31.05 5.07 11.41
CA ALA A 220 29.82 4.72 10.68
C ALA A 220 28.89 5.92 10.52
N ILE A 221 28.76 6.76 11.57
CA ILE A 221 27.94 7.98 11.54
C ILE A 221 28.56 9.05 10.62
N ALA A 222 29.88 9.14 10.52
CA ALA A 222 30.57 10.00 9.57
C ALA A 222 30.39 9.50 8.11
N ASN A 223 30.45 8.19 7.88
CA ASN A 223 30.20 7.58 6.57
C ASN A 223 28.75 7.79 6.12
N LEU A 224 27.79 7.65 7.05
CA LEU A 224 26.39 7.98 6.81
C LEU A 224 26.22 9.45 6.42
N LYS A 225 26.86 10.37 7.15
CA LYS A 225 26.86 11.80 6.82
C LYS A 225 27.40 12.06 5.42
N ALA A 226 28.55 11.50 5.06
CA ALA A 226 29.13 11.66 3.73
C ALA A 226 28.21 11.10 2.62
N SER A 227 27.56 9.96 2.87
CA SER A 227 26.58 9.36 1.96
C SER A 227 25.36 10.28 1.74
N ILE A 228 24.86 10.90 2.81
CA ILE A 228 23.77 11.88 2.76
C ILE A 228 24.19 13.13 1.98
N GLU A 229 25.36 13.68 2.30
CA GLU A 229 25.88 14.89 1.65
C GLU A 229 26.07 14.67 0.15
N SER A 230 26.65 13.53 -0.25
CA SER A 230 26.80 13.14 -1.64
C SER A 230 25.43 13.04 -2.35
N THR A 231 24.46 12.35 -1.75
CA THR A 231 23.13 12.15 -2.35
C THR A 231 22.37 13.47 -2.49
N ILE A 232 22.33 14.30 -1.45
CA ILE A 232 21.59 15.56 -1.48
C ILE A 232 22.27 16.58 -2.38
N SER A 233 23.61 16.60 -2.50
CA SER A 233 24.31 17.58 -3.35
C SER A 233 23.82 17.58 -4.81
N ILE A 234 23.33 16.44 -5.29
CA ILE A 234 22.75 16.25 -6.62
C ILE A 234 21.37 16.92 -6.71
N LEU A 235 20.54 16.78 -5.67
CA LEU A 235 19.10 17.12 -5.71
C LEU A 235 18.74 18.42 -4.96
N GLY A 236 19.66 18.97 -4.17
CA GLY A 236 19.39 20.03 -3.22
C GLY A 236 20.62 20.79 -2.73
N VAL A 237 20.38 21.76 -1.86
CA VAL A 237 21.40 22.51 -1.13
C VAL A 237 21.21 22.26 0.35
N ILE A 238 22.23 21.70 0.99
CA ILE A 238 22.23 21.37 2.42
C ILE A 238 22.37 22.65 3.23
N GLU A 239 21.44 22.88 4.14
CA GLU A 239 21.50 24.01 5.07
C GLU A 239 22.10 23.59 6.41
N ARG A 240 21.79 22.37 6.86
CA ARG A 240 22.30 21.81 8.11
C ARG A 240 22.31 20.30 8.08
N VAL A 241 23.36 19.71 8.66
CA VAL A 241 23.43 18.29 9.01
C VAL A 241 23.85 18.18 10.47
N THR A 242 23.09 17.44 11.28
CA THR A 242 23.34 17.29 12.70
C THR A 242 23.10 15.84 13.14
N PRO A 243 23.92 15.29 14.06
CA PRO A 243 23.65 13.98 14.63
C PRO A 243 22.29 13.94 15.33
N ILE A 244 21.63 12.79 15.29
CA ILE A 244 20.34 12.57 15.95
C ILE A 244 20.27 11.15 16.53
N ASP A 245 19.53 10.99 17.62
CA ASP A 245 19.08 9.68 18.11
C ASP A 245 17.64 9.45 17.61
N LEU A 246 17.44 8.44 16.77
CA LEU A 246 16.12 8.10 16.22
C LEU A 246 15.22 7.38 17.24
N GLY A 247 15.76 6.95 18.37
CA GLY A 247 15.06 6.08 19.31
C GLY A 247 15.48 4.62 19.14
N GLY A 248 15.07 3.76 20.08
CA GLY A 248 15.45 2.34 20.07
C GLY A 248 16.96 2.06 20.11
N GLY A 249 17.78 3.06 20.48
CA GLY A 249 19.23 2.98 20.45
C GLY A 249 19.87 3.15 19.07
N VAL A 250 19.15 3.62 18.04
CA VAL A 250 19.69 3.91 16.71
C VAL A 250 20.21 5.33 16.64
N LYS A 251 21.48 5.49 16.26
CA LYS A 251 22.09 6.80 15.97
C LYS A 251 22.00 7.10 14.48
N GLY A 252 21.95 8.38 14.15
CA GLY A 252 21.73 8.82 12.79
C GLY A 252 22.17 10.25 12.52
N GLN A 253 21.75 10.75 11.37
CA GLN A 253 21.92 12.13 10.93
C GLN A 253 20.56 12.71 10.59
N GLU A 254 20.24 13.88 11.12
CA GLU A 254 19.19 14.73 10.59
C GLU A 254 19.78 15.76 9.62
N THR A 255 19.02 16.13 8.61
CA THR A 255 19.44 17.06 7.56
C THR A 255 18.26 17.95 7.18
N VAL A 256 18.53 19.25 7.08
CA VAL A 256 17.62 20.23 6.48
C VAL A 256 18.25 20.72 5.19
N TYR A 257 17.47 20.70 4.11
CA TYR A 257 17.95 21.10 2.79
C TYR A 257 16.82 21.70 1.95
N SER A 258 17.22 22.52 0.97
CA SER A 258 16.32 23.03 -0.05
C SER A 258 16.44 22.18 -1.32
N PRO A 259 15.33 21.92 -2.04
CA PRO A 259 15.37 21.24 -3.32
C PRO A 259 15.86 22.20 -4.43
N LYS A 260 16.60 21.66 -5.41
CA LYS A 260 17.03 22.40 -6.61
C LYS A 260 16.01 22.35 -7.75
N ILE A 261 15.10 21.39 -7.71
CA ILE A 261 14.15 21.09 -8.79
C ILE A 261 12.76 20.83 -8.21
N GLY A 262 11.73 21.08 -9.03
CA GLY A 262 10.33 20.83 -8.69
C GLY A 262 9.51 22.11 -8.50
N PRO A 263 8.18 21.98 -8.39
CA PRO A 263 7.30 23.12 -8.14
C PRO A 263 7.65 23.83 -6.83
N ASP A 264 7.70 25.16 -6.86
CA ASP A 264 7.97 26.02 -5.70
C ASP A 264 9.25 25.68 -4.92
N HIS A 265 10.24 25.05 -5.55
CA HIS A 265 11.41 24.50 -4.86
C HIS A 265 12.16 25.53 -3.99
N GLU A 266 12.17 26.81 -4.38
CA GLU A 266 12.75 27.91 -3.61
C GLU A 266 12.08 28.10 -2.23
N ARG A 267 10.77 27.85 -2.17
CA ARG A 267 9.93 28.00 -0.97
C ARG A 267 9.75 26.72 -0.18
N VAL A 268 10.26 25.59 -0.66
CA VAL A 268 10.15 24.30 0.02
C VAL A 268 11.40 24.04 0.87
N ARG A 269 11.18 23.43 2.03
CA ARG A 269 12.24 22.87 2.87
C ARG A 269 11.93 21.42 3.17
N LEU A 270 12.96 20.59 3.00
CA LEU A 270 12.92 19.18 3.36
C LEU A 270 13.68 18.97 4.66
N TYR A 271 13.09 18.14 5.50
CA TYR A 271 13.71 17.54 6.66
C TYR A 271 13.91 16.06 6.39
N MET A 272 15.08 15.53 6.70
CA MET A 272 15.34 14.11 6.63
C MET A 272 16.10 13.65 7.87
N ALA A 273 15.65 12.59 8.53
CA ALA A 273 16.40 11.89 9.56
C ALA A 273 16.65 10.45 9.11
N LEU A 274 17.92 10.01 9.15
CA LEU A 274 18.35 8.71 8.66
C LEU A 274 19.20 7.99 9.70
N GLY A 275 19.00 6.68 9.84
CA GLY A 275 19.82 5.81 10.68
C GLY A 275 19.86 4.40 10.15
N ASP A 276 20.99 3.74 10.38
CA ASP A 276 21.22 2.37 9.93
C ASP A 276 21.00 1.36 11.05
N THR A 277 20.35 0.27 10.68
CA THR A 277 20.18 -0.95 11.47
C THR A 277 20.70 -2.12 10.64
N PRO A 278 20.93 -3.30 11.23
CA PRO A 278 21.49 -4.44 10.50
C PRO A 278 20.65 -4.84 9.28
N ASN A 279 19.32 -4.74 9.40
CA ASN A 279 18.39 -5.18 8.34
C ASN A 279 17.89 -4.03 7.46
N TYR A 280 17.86 -2.81 7.98
CA TYR A 280 17.22 -1.68 7.32
C TYR A 280 17.97 -0.37 7.52
N ARG A 281 17.94 0.49 6.50
CA ARG A 281 18.08 1.94 6.68
C ARG A 281 16.70 2.51 6.96
N VAL A 282 16.54 3.16 8.10
CA VAL A 282 15.29 3.81 8.49
C VAL A 282 15.37 5.29 8.18
N SER A 283 14.28 5.85 7.64
CA SER A 283 14.20 7.25 7.26
C SER A 283 12.90 7.89 7.73
N LEU A 284 12.96 9.12 8.22
CA LEU A 284 11.85 10.06 8.24
C LEU A 284 12.16 11.17 7.26
N THR A 285 11.30 11.38 6.27
CA THR A 285 11.42 12.49 5.32
C THR A 285 10.16 13.35 5.42
N CYS A 286 10.31 14.65 5.62
CA CYS A 286 9.20 15.61 5.66
C CYS A 286 9.46 16.75 4.69
N ALA A 287 8.39 17.34 4.15
CA ALA A 287 8.47 18.51 3.29
C ALA A 287 7.39 19.53 3.66
N THR A 288 7.80 20.77 3.86
CA THR A 288 6.90 21.89 4.15
C THR A 288 7.46 23.19 3.55
N TYR A 289 6.76 24.31 3.73
CA TYR A 289 7.21 25.60 3.24
C TYR A 289 8.22 26.26 4.21
N VAL A 290 9.09 27.13 3.69
CA VAL A 290 10.10 27.88 4.45
C VAL A 290 9.46 28.56 5.67
N GLU A 291 8.32 29.21 5.49
CA GLU A 291 7.60 29.91 6.55
C GLU A 291 7.02 28.99 7.65
N ASP A 292 6.73 27.73 7.33
CA ASP A 292 6.13 26.76 8.26
C ASP A 292 7.21 25.96 9.00
N MET A 293 8.44 25.91 8.45
CA MET A 293 9.55 25.10 8.96
C MET A 293 9.93 25.36 10.43
N PRO A 294 9.92 26.60 10.95
CA PRO A 294 10.17 26.84 12.38
C PRO A 294 9.17 26.13 13.30
N THR A 295 7.91 26.07 12.91
CA THR A 295 6.84 25.36 13.64
C THR A 295 6.91 23.85 13.41
N ALA A 296 7.29 23.43 12.21
CA ALA A 296 7.31 22.03 11.80
C ALA A 296 8.49 21.24 12.37
N LEU A 297 9.68 21.85 12.43
CA LEU A 297 10.91 21.15 12.80
C LEU A 297 10.85 20.48 14.19
N PRO A 298 10.29 21.10 15.27
CA PRO A 298 10.10 20.43 16.54
C PRO A 298 9.16 19.22 16.48
N LEU A 299 8.13 19.27 15.62
CA LEU A 299 7.23 18.13 15.39
C LEU A 299 7.99 16.99 14.70
N PHE A 300 8.75 17.30 13.66
CA PHE A 300 9.53 16.31 12.90
C PHE A 300 10.56 15.59 13.77
N ARG A 301 11.30 16.35 14.59
CA ARG A 301 12.27 15.77 15.54
C ARG A 301 11.61 14.89 16.60
N ARG A 302 10.39 15.24 17.05
CA ARG A 302 9.63 14.38 17.97
C ARG A 302 9.23 13.05 17.34
N ILE A 303 8.82 13.05 16.07
CA ILE A 303 8.58 11.80 15.35
C ILE A 303 9.91 11.03 15.25
N ALA A 304 10.95 11.71 14.74
CA ALA A 304 12.27 11.13 14.50
C ALA A 304 12.79 10.39 15.73
N GLY A 305 12.71 10.99 16.92
CA GLY A 305 13.21 10.40 18.18
C GLY A 305 12.38 9.26 18.78
N THR A 306 11.27 8.87 18.14
CA THR A 306 10.45 7.72 18.57
C THR A 306 10.58 6.51 17.65
N ILE A 307 11.32 6.64 16.55
CA ILE A 307 11.51 5.61 15.56
C ILE A 307 12.36 4.47 16.15
N SER A 308 11.83 3.26 16.10
CA SER A 308 12.54 2.08 16.58
C SER A 308 12.33 0.91 15.63
N VAL A 309 13.39 0.15 15.42
CA VAL A 309 13.36 -1.13 14.72
C VAL A 309 14.01 -2.16 15.64
N ALA A 310 13.23 -3.13 16.11
CA ALA A 310 13.76 -4.21 16.95
C ALA A 310 14.39 -5.32 16.09
N LYS A 311 15.41 -6.00 16.63
CA LYS A 311 15.98 -7.20 15.98
C LYS A 311 14.91 -8.30 15.87
N PRO A 312 14.83 -9.04 14.75
CA PRO A 312 14.07 -10.28 14.69
C PRO A 312 14.54 -11.24 15.79
N ARG A 313 13.60 -11.91 16.47
CA ARG A 313 13.94 -12.97 17.44
C ARG A 313 14.41 -14.21 16.71
#